data_AF-A0AAW2R9Z6-F1
#
_entry.id   AF-A0AAW2R9Z6-F1
#
_cell.length_a   1.000
_cell.length_b   1.000
_cell.length_c   1.000
_cell.angle_alpha   90.00
_cell.angle_beta   90.00
_cell.angle_gamma   90.00
#
_symmetry.space_group_name_H-M   'P 1'
#
loop_
_entity.id
_entity.type
_entity.pdbx_description
1 polymer ?
#
loop_
_entity_poly.entity_id
_entity_poly.type
_entity_poly.pdbx_seq_one_letter_code
_entity_poly.pdbx_strand_id
1 'polypeptide(L)' 'MSYPSESFLSFCYCCKKNLGQGKDIYMYRGEKAFCSSECRYKEMMLEEETVEGPETSDSDDIYGTFP' A
#
# COMPACT_ATOMS: atom_id res chain seq x y z
N MET A 1 -1.28 -14.23 -20.66
CA MET A 1 -1.42 -14.20 -19.18
C MET A 1 -0.75 -12.93 -18.70
N SER A 2 -1.44 -11.79 -18.78
CA SER A 2 -0.89 -10.52 -18.30
C SER A 2 -1.32 -10.37 -16.84
N TYR A 3 -0.39 -10.59 -15.92
CA TYR A 3 -0.61 -10.29 -14.51
C TYR A 3 -0.64 -8.76 -14.38
N PRO A 4 -1.77 -8.14 -13.97
CA PRO A 4 -1.88 -6.68 -13.86
C PRO A 4 -1.14 -6.11 -12.63
N SER A 5 -0.12 -6.81 -12.14
CA SER A 5 0.51 -6.58 -10.84
C SER A 5 1.94 -6.05 -10.92
N GLU A 6 2.42 -5.63 -12.09
CA GLU A 6 3.76 -5.02 -12.22
C GLU A 6 3.77 -3.51 -11.90
N SER A 7 2.60 -2.88 -11.77
CA SER A 7 2.53 -1.41 -11.68
C SER A 7 2.70 -0.87 -10.27
N PHE A 8 2.22 -1.56 -9.22
CA PHE A 8 2.24 -1.01 -7.85
C PHE A 8 3.61 -1.13 -7.15
N LEU A 9 4.49 -2.02 -7.63
CA LEU A 9 5.84 -2.20 -7.07
C LEU A 9 6.93 -1.49 -7.89
N SER A 10 6.54 -0.66 -8.86
CA SER A 10 7.46 0.06 -9.73
C SER A 10 7.96 1.38 -9.14
N PHE A 11 7.49 1.76 -7.95
CA PHE A 11 7.90 2.97 -7.23
C PHE A 11 8.07 2.72 -5.73
N CYS A 12 8.99 3.44 -5.11
CA CYS A 12 9.20 3.42 -3.68
C CYS A 12 8.05 4.15 -2.99
N TYR A 13 7.36 3.50 -2.07
CA TYR A 13 6.22 4.11 -1.38
C TYR A 13 6.63 5.33 -0.53
N CYS A 14 7.81 5.27 0.10
CA CYS A 14 8.33 6.34 0.95
C CYS A 14 8.82 7.58 0.16
N CYS A 15 9.66 7.38 -0.85
CA CYS A 15 10.31 8.49 -1.57
C CYS A 15 9.82 8.71 -3.00
N LYS A 16 8.82 7.94 -3.45
CA LYS A 16 8.22 7.97 -4.79
C LYS A 16 9.20 7.81 -5.96
N LYS A 17 10.42 7.32 -5.70
CA LYS A 17 11.41 7.01 -6.73
C LYS A 17 10.99 5.78 -7.51
N ASN A 18 11.22 5.78 -8.82
CA ASN A 18 11.03 4.59 -9.65
C ASN A 18 11.98 3.47 -9.21
N LEU A 19 11.40 2.33 -8.86
CA LEU A 19 12.07 1.06 -8.64
C LEU A 19 12.17 0.42 -10.02
N GLY A 20 13.33 0.57 -10.65
CA GLY A 20 13.53 0.10 -12.02
C GLY A 20 13.13 -1.38 -12.17
N GLN A 21 12.48 -1.70 -13.29
CA GLN A 21 12.09 -3.08 -13.62
C GLN A 21 13.31 -4.01 -13.56
N GLY A 22 13.19 -5.10 -12.79
CA GLY A 22 14.23 -6.12 -12.66
C GLY A 22 15.33 -5.84 -11.62
N LYS A 23 15.18 -4.83 -10.75
CA LYS A 23 16.02 -4.68 -9.56
C LYS A 23 15.35 -5.32 -8.34
N ASP A 24 16.15 -5.89 -7.45
CA ASP A 24 15.66 -6.34 -6.13
C ASP A 24 15.06 -5.15 -5.38
N ILE A 25 13.80 -5.32 -4.95
CA ILE A 25 13.05 -4.32 -4.19
C ILE A 25 12.76 -4.84 -2.79
N TYR A 26 12.70 -3.92 -1.82
CA TYR A 26 12.32 -4.27 -0.45
C TYR A 26 10.81 -4.22 -0.33
N MET A 27 10.17 -5.36 -0.11
CA MET A 27 8.71 -5.44 0.05
C MET A 27 8.31 -5.39 1.54
N TYR A 28 7.17 -4.78 1.85
CA TYR A 28 6.52 -4.80 3.16
C TYR A 28 5.05 -5.17 3.00
N ARG A 29 4.60 -6.15 3.79
CA ARG A 29 3.22 -6.70 3.81
C ARG A 29 2.67 -7.21 2.47
N GLY A 30 3.47 -7.30 1.41
CA GLY A 30 3.03 -7.75 0.08
C GLY A 30 2.54 -6.64 -0.84
N GLU A 31 2.30 -5.44 -0.29
CA GLU A 31 1.57 -4.37 -0.98
C GLU A 31 2.43 -3.11 -1.18
N LYS A 32 3.51 -2.95 -0.40
CA LYS A 32 4.40 -1.78 -0.44
C LYS A 32 5.81 -2.15 -0.89
N ALA A 33 6.38 -1.39 -1.82
CA ALA A 33 7.77 -1.54 -2.29
C ALA A 33 8.65 -0.36 -1.87
N PHE A 34 9.92 -0.64 -1.59
CA PHE A 34 10.91 0.36 -1.18
C PHE A 34 12.24 0.18 -1.90
N CYS A 35 12.91 1.31 -2.16
CA CYS A 35 14.23 1.33 -2.77
C CYS A 35 15.34 0.96 -1.78
N SER A 36 15.06 0.97 -0.48
CA SER A 36 16.02 0.68 0.58
C SER A 36 15.30 0.22 1.84
N SER A 37 16.05 -0.46 2.72
CA SER A 37 15.59 -0.83 4.07
C SER A 37 15.21 0.38 4.92
N GLU A 38 15.91 1.52 4.74
CA GLU A 38 15.61 2.76 5.47
C GLU A 38 14.23 3.34 5.09
N CYS A 39 13.87 3.30 3.80
CA CYS A 39 12.54 3.71 3.34
C CYS A 39 11.45 2.79 3.89
N ARG A 40 11.73 1.47 4.00
CA ARG A 40 10.82 0.52 4.64
C ARG A 40 10.64 0.79 6.13
N TYR A 41 11.72 1.11 6.84
CA TYR A 41 11.68 1.42 8.27
C TYR A 41 10.89 2.71 8.53
N LYS A 42 11.08 3.75 7.72
CA LYS A 42 10.28 4.98 7.78
C LYS A 42 8.79 4.70 7.65
N GLU A 43 8.39 3.86 6.71
CA GLU A 43 6.98 3.48 6.57
C GLU A 43 6.45 2.72 7.79
N MET A 44 7.23 1.79 8.34
CA MET A 44 6.83 1.05 9.55
C MET A 44 6.56 2.01 10.73
N MET A 45 7.41 3.03 10.90
CA MET A 45 7.24 4.05 11.94
C MET A 45 6.02 4.95 11.68
N LEU A 46 5.79 5.35 10.41
CA LEU A 46 4.62 6.15 10.04
C LEU A 46 3.32 5.35 10.18
N GLU A 47 3.31 4.09 9.78
CA GLU A 47 2.13 3.21 9.85
C GLU A 47 1.71 2.96 11.32
N GLU A 48 2.67 2.78 12.23
CA GLU A 48 2.45 2.72 13.68
C GLU A 48 1.86 4.02 14.25
N GLU A 49 2.26 5.18 13.73
CA GLU A 49 1.73 6.48 14.16
C GLU A 49 0.34 6.79 13.55
N THR A 50 0.03 6.21 12.38
CA THR A 50 -1.26 6.39 11.68
C THR A 50 -2.35 5.40 12.09
N VAL A 51 -2.21 4.67 13.20
CA VAL A 51 -3.30 3.83 13.74
C VAL A 51 -4.50 4.68 14.23
N GLU A 52 -4.39 6.01 14.21
CA GLU A 52 -5.49 6.94 14.46
C GLU A 52 -6.14 7.43 13.13
N GLY A 53 -6.89 6.55 12.45
CA GLY A 53 -8.00 6.88 11.51
C GLY A 53 -7.67 7.10 10.01
N PRO A 54 -8.65 6.93 9.10
CA PRO A 54 -10.10 6.78 9.32
C PRO A 54 -10.62 5.37 9.01
N GLU A 55 -11.47 4.88 9.90
CA GLU A 55 -12.60 4.02 9.56
C GLU A 55 -13.37 4.54 8.33
N THR A 56 -12.99 4.08 7.14
CA THR A 56 -13.96 3.97 6.04
C THR A 56 -14.59 2.59 6.15
N SER A 57 -15.42 2.38 7.16
CA SER A 57 -16.51 1.42 7.08
C SER A 57 -17.50 1.98 6.06
N ASP A 58 -17.15 1.86 4.78
CA ASP A 58 -18.07 2.04 3.68
C ASP A 58 -18.92 0.77 3.62
N SER A 59 -20.11 0.85 4.20
CA SER A 59 -21.21 -0.08 3.94
C SER A 59 -22.50 0.69 4.18
N ASP A 60 -22.79 1.60 3.25
CA ASP A 60 -24.16 1.97 2.93
C ASP A 60 -24.90 0.72 2.46
N ASP A 61 -25.92 0.28 3.20
CA ASP A 61 -27.11 -0.35 2.62
C ASP A 61 -28.29 -0.14 3.58
N ILE A 62 -29.11 0.86 3.24
CA ILE A 62 -30.42 1.13 3.81
C ILE A 62 -31.25 -0.17 3.73
N TYR A 63 -31.61 -0.72 4.89
CA TYR A 63 -32.57 -1.82 4.97
C TYR A 63 -33.93 -1.32 4.45
N GLY A 64 -34.18 -1.57 3.17
CA GLY A 64 -35.49 -1.39 2.55
C GLY A 64 -36.49 -2.37 3.16
N THR A 65 -37.23 -1.91 4.17
CA THR A 65 -38.46 -2.57 4.61
C THR A 65 -39.58 -2.22 3.62
N PHE A 66 -39.88 -3.17 2.71
CA PHE A 66 -41.22 -3.41 2.17
C PHE A 66 -41.58 -4.84 2.59
N PRO A 67 -42.76 -5.08 3.20
CA PRO A 67 -44.05 -4.88 2.55
C PRO A 67 -45.07 -4.04 3.32
#